data_AF-A0A3B0JT78-F1
#
_entry.id   AF-A0A3B0JT78-F1
#
_cell.length_a   1.000
_cell.length_b   1.000
_cell.length_c   1.000
_cell.angle_alpha   90.00
_cell.angle_beta   90.00
_cell.angle_gamma   90.00
#
_symmetry.space_group_name_H-M   'P 1'
#
loop_
_entity.id
_entity.type
_entity.pdbx_description
1 polymer ?
#
loop_
_entity_poly.entity_id
_entity_poly.type
_entity_poly.pdbx_seq_one_letter_code
_entity_poly.pdbx_strand_id
1 'polypeptide(L)'
;MKSRVMEEDFVIPKFPLLPLPLIKYETIHNLDCNRDLSVSLPQAIVKMEDAAGGDGPKAPTAGTRLFQSIGAEEASSEPEEVKYKWSSPRLMILCEDGDINCAMHYLMESLHDPFAPNAVATLLLQESMLEEFVNRLEDRLQELRPEIANHPVYLTTLSRVEQLKAETIVSSSKTVPRNASPMMIFDFSHNYFGDGPTGVITLHTFRTIKDALQLQAREPLAFTSVSIWNEKLGAAYELVARLNFEIFLLNCFYVNLDPIGPAFVANMNSAKVSQDYHYESMTFNKKRKVVVHPVATTWGQKAKELQPPQLRSFNVVLL
;
A
#
# COMPACT_ATOMS: atom_id res chain seq x y z
N MET A 1 42.55 -14.09 -65.50
CA MET A 1 41.11 -13.77 -65.48
C MET A 1 40.43 -14.71 -64.49
N LYS A 2 39.54 -14.18 -63.65
CA LYS A 2 38.85 -14.77 -62.47
C LYS A 2 39.57 -14.59 -61.12
N SER A 3 39.30 -13.42 -60.51
CA SER A 3 39.39 -13.21 -59.07
C SER A 3 38.28 -13.99 -58.37
N ARG A 4 38.58 -14.56 -57.21
CA ARG A 4 37.62 -15.25 -56.33
C ARG A 4 37.47 -14.37 -55.10
N VAL A 5 36.34 -13.69 -55.00
CA VAL A 5 35.93 -12.94 -53.80
C VAL A 5 35.54 -13.99 -52.75
N MET A 6 36.14 -13.91 -51.57
CA MET A 6 35.63 -14.64 -50.40
C MET A 6 34.54 -13.77 -49.78
N GLU A 7 33.29 -14.25 -49.80
CA GLU A 7 32.23 -13.72 -48.96
C GLU A 7 32.46 -14.27 -47.55
N GLU A 8 32.78 -13.37 -46.61
CA GLU A 8 32.75 -13.68 -45.17
C GLU A 8 31.29 -13.65 -44.72
N ASP A 9 30.77 -14.82 -44.31
CA ASP A 9 29.45 -14.93 -43.69
C ASP A 9 29.43 -14.17 -42.37
N PHE A 10 28.76 -13.00 -42.37
CA PHE A 10 28.48 -12.24 -41.15
C PHE A 10 27.44 -12.99 -40.31
N VAL A 11 27.91 -13.73 -39.30
CA VAL A 11 27.03 -14.37 -38.31
C VAL A 11 26.51 -13.29 -37.36
N ILE A 12 25.29 -12.81 -37.59
CA ILE A 12 24.57 -11.96 -36.63
C ILE A 12 24.24 -12.85 -35.43
N PRO A 13 24.75 -12.54 -34.22
CA PRO A 13 24.36 -13.30 -33.02
C PRO A 13 22.87 -13.08 -32.77
N LYS A 14 22.08 -14.17 -32.90
CA LYS A 14 20.70 -14.19 -32.45
C LYS A 14 20.73 -14.13 -30.92
N PHE A 15 20.52 -12.95 -30.35
CA PHE A 15 20.21 -12.84 -28.93
C PHE A 15 18.98 -13.69 -28.63
N PRO A 16 18.95 -14.45 -27.51
CA PRO A 16 17.74 -15.13 -27.11
C PRO A 16 16.64 -14.08 -26.93
N LEU A 17 15.52 -14.29 -27.62
CA LEU A 17 14.31 -13.50 -27.39
C LEU A 17 14.02 -13.55 -25.89
N LEU A 18 13.95 -12.39 -25.25
CA LEU A 18 13.49 -12.30 -23.88
C LEU A 18 12.14 -13.03 -23.79
N PRO A 19 11.93 -13.89 -22.77
CA PRO A 19 10.65 -14.56 -22.61
C PRO A 19 9.54 -13.51 -22.62
N LEU A 20 8.45 -13.78 -23.35
CA LEU A 20 7.25 -12.96 -23.30
C LEU A 20 6.91 -12.69 -21.83
N PRO A 21 6.54 -11.46 -21.45
CA PRO A 21 6.23 -11.14 -20.07
C PRO A 21 5.25 -12.18 -19.51
N LEU A 22 5.68 -12.86 -18.46
CA LEU A 22 5.00 -14.01 -17.85
C LEU A 22 3.62 -13.63 -17.29
N ILE A 23 3.40 -12.33 -17.08
CA ILE A 23 2.18 -11.73 -16.55
C ILE A 23 1.64 -10.79 -17.63
N LYS A 24 0.40 -11.02 -18.07
CA LYS A 24 -0.32 -10.12 -18.97
C LYS A 24 -1.21 -9.20 -18.15
N TYR A 25 -1.42 -7.98 -18.62
CA TYR A 25 -2.30 -6.97 -18.03
C TYR A 25 -3.66 -7.57 -17.61
N GLU A 26 -4.33 -8.28 -18.52
CA GLU A 26 -5.64 -8.92 -18.29
C GLU A 26 -5.64 -9.99 -17.18
N THR A 27 -4.48 -10.53 -16.80
CA THR A 27 -4.33 -11.59 -15.79
C THR A 27 -4.44 -11.04 -14.36
N ILE A 28 -4.01 -9.81 -14.12
CA ILE A 28 -4.11 -9.16 -12.81
C ILE A 28 -5.49 -8.49 -12.63
N HIS A 29 -6.09 -8.04 -13.73
CA HIS A 29 -7.34 -7.27 -13.70
C HIS A 29 -8.64 -8.09 -13.73
N ASN A 30 -8.57 -9.42 -13.87
CA ASN A 30 -9.73 -10.33 -13.85
C ASN A 30 -9.80 -11.21 -12.59
N LEU A 31 -9.05 -10.88 -11.54
CA LEU A 31 -9.22 -11.52 -10.25
C LEU A 31 -10.55 -11.02 -9.65
N ASP A 32 -11.39 -11.93 -9.12
CA ASP A 32 -12.67 -11.63 -8.46
C ASP A 32 -12.44 -10.82 -7.18
N CYS A 33 -12.07 -9.55 -7.33
CA CYS A 33 -11.83 -8.58 -6.28
C CYS A 33 -13.08 -7.73 -6.10
N ASN A 34 -14.12 -8.29 -5.46
CA ASN A 34 -15.29 -7.50 -5.09
C ASN A 34 -14.96 -6.64 -3.87
N ARG A 35 -14.80 -5.33 -4.09
CA ARG A 35 -14.74 -4.32 -3.02
C ARG A 35 -16.05 -3.54 -2.99
N ASP A 36 -16.53 -3.27 -1.78
CA ASP A 36 -17.61 -2.32 -1.55
C ASP A 36 -17.11 -0.90 -1.87
N LEU A 37 -17.80 -0.20 -2.79
CA LEU A 37 -17.44 1.14 -3.27
C LEU A 37 -17.79 2.26 -2.26
N SER A 38 -18.38 1.93 -1.11
CA SER A 38 -18.70 2.90 -0.06
C SER A 38 -17.45 3.58 0.51
N VAL A 39 -17.54 4.91 0.75
CA VAL A 39 -16.47 5.67 1.43
C VAL A 39 -16.37 5.17 2.86
N SER A 40 -15.17 4.79 3.30
CA SER A 40 -14.92 4.49 4.71
C SER A 40 -14.18 5.66 5.35
N LEU A 41 -14.91 6.50 6.09
CA LEU A 41 -14.31 7.59 6.87
C LEU A 41 -13.75 7.06 8.21
N PRO A 42 -12.68 7.68 8.74
CA PRO A 42 -12.13 7.28 10.02
C PRO A 42 -13.13 7.60 11.16
N GLN A 43 -13.26 6.69 12.12
CA GLN A 43 -14.18 6.89 13.25
C GLN A 43 -13.51 7.72 14.35
N ALA A 44 -14.14 8.82 14.75
CA ALA A 44 -13.68 9.63 15.88
C ALA A 44 -13.85 8.85 17.20
N ILE A 45 -12.81 8.82 18.02
CA ILE A 45 -12.82 8.28 19.38
C ILE A 45 -13.38 9.40 20.28
N VAL A 46 -14.67 9.34 20.58
CA VAL A 46 -15.25 10.18 21.63
C VAL A 46 -14.74 9.65 22.96
N LYS A 47 -13.94 10.43 23.69
CA LYS A 47 -13.70 10.17 25.10
C LYS A 47 -15.06 10.32 25.80
N MET A 48 -15.69 9.21 26.20
CA MET A 48 -16.72 9.30 27.22
C MET A 48 -16.01 9.72 28.51
N GLU A 49 -16.29 10.92 28.98
CA GLU A 49 -16.01 11.26 30.37
C GLU A 49 -16.81 10.29 31.24
N ASP A 50 -16.12 9.48 32.03
CA ASP A 50 -16.74 8.68 33.07
C ASP A 50 -17.42 9.62 34.07
N ALA A 51 -18.72 9.84 33.90
CA ALA A 51 -19.58 10.47 34.89
C ALA A 51 -19.81 9.49 36.06
N ALA A 52 -18.75 9.23 36.83
CA ALA A 52 -18.81 8.58 38.13
C ALA A 52 -18.61 9.65 39.22
N GLY A 53 -19.68 10.40 39.49
CA GLY A 53 -19.73 11.42 40.54
C GLY A 53 -21.15 11.61 41.07
N GLY A 54 -21.74 10.51 41.56
CA GLY A 54 -23.05 10.52 42.20
C GLY A 54 -23.01 11.17 43.58
N ASP A 55 -23.84 12.21 43.72
CA ASP A 55 -24.12 13.05 44.87
C ASP A 55 -24.34 12.31 46.21
N GLY A 56 -23.75 12.84 47.29
CA GLY A 56 -24.11 12.55 48.68
C GLY A 56 -24.25 13.87 49.47
N PRO A 57 -25.16 13.98 50.45
CA PRO A 57 -25.72 15.27 50.85
C PRO A 57 -24.88 16.08 51.86
N LYS A 58 -25.01 17.41 51.73
CA LYS A 58 -24.37 18.53 52.43
C LYS A 58 -24.40 18.51 53.97
N ALA A 59 -23.39 19.15 54.57
CA ALA A 59 -23.54 19.95 55.81
C ALA A 59 -22.86 21.33 55.65
N PRO A 60 -23.44 22.43 56.17
CA PRO A 60 -22.97 23.80 55.92
C PRO A 60 -22.11 24.34 57.05
N THR A 61 -21.06 25.12 56.72
CA THR A 61 -20.42 26.01 57.69
C THR A 61 -20.10 27.36 57.04
N ALA A 62 -20.63 28.41 57.67
CA ALA A 62 -20.57 29.80 57.27
C ALA A 62 -19.18 30.43 57.46
N GLY A 63 -18.83 31.43 56.63
CA GLY A 63 -17.76 32.38 56.96
C GLY A 63 -17.08 33.10 55.81
N THR A 64 -17.75 34.11 55.24
CA THR A 64 -17.21 35.44 54.86
C THR A 64 -15.85 35.56 54.11
N ARG A 65 -15.86 36.01 52.85
CA ARG A 65 -15.66 37.42 52.41
C ARG A 65 -15.37 37.51 50.91
N LEU A 66 -16.03 38.48 50.28
CA LEU A 66 -15.72 39.06 48.97
C LEU A 66 -14.22 39.43 48.88
N PHE A 67 -13.58 39.04 47.79
CA PHE A 67 -12.70 39.93 47.03
C PHE A 67 -12.89 39.66 45.54
N GLN A 68 -13.33 40.71 44.83
CA GLN A 68 -13.30 40.80 43.38
C GLN A 68 -11.85 40.96 42.94
N SER A 69 -11.40 40.10 42.03
CA SER A 69 -10.30 40.40 41.13
C SER A 69 -10.76 40.06 39.73
N ILE A 70 -11.02 41.14 39.00
CA ILE A 70 -11.18 41.19 37.55
C ILE A 70 -9.86 40.69 36.96
N GLY A 71 -9.91 39.55 36.30
CA GLY A 71 -8.83 39.00 35.50
C GLY A 71 -9.47 38.17 34.40
N ALA A 72 -9.54 38.75 33.20
CA ALA A 72 -9.89 38.02 32.00
C ALA A 72 -8.76 37.02 31.71
N GLU A 73 -8.91 35.82 32.23
CA GLU A 73 -8.26 34.65 31.65
C GLU A 73 -9.15 34.22 30.49
N GLU A 74 -8.84 34.73 29.30
CA GLU A 74 -9.17 34.01 28.07
C GLU A 74 -8.46 32.66 28.18
N ALA A 75 -9.19 31.67 28.69
CA ALA A 75 -8.84 30.28 28.53
C ALA A 75 -8.82 30.02 27.03
N SER A 76 -7.63 30.11 26.42
CA SER A 76 -7.37 29.53 25.12
C SER A 76 -7.54 28.03 25.28
N SER A 77 -8.78 27.56 25.17
CA SER A 77 -9.07 26.16 24.97
C SER A 77 -8.45 25.80 23.62
N GLU A 78 -7.22 25.30 23.63
CA GLU A 78 -6.70 24.58 22.48
C GLU A 78 -7.77 23.55 22.09
N PRO A 79 -8.20 23.50 20.83
CA PRO A 79 -9.25 22.59 20.42
C PRO A 79 -8.80 21.17 20.77
N GLU A 80 -9.60 20.44 21.55
CA GLU A 80 -9.30 19.06 21.88
C GLU A 80 -9.02 18.28 20.60
N GLU A 81 -7.81 17.76 20.46
CA GLU A 81 -7.42 16.97 19.29
C GLU A 81 -8.30 15.72 19.23
N VAL A 82 -9.19 15.69 18.23
CA VAL A 82 -10.05 14.54 17.95
C VAL A 82 -9.14 13.38 17.55
N LYS A 83 -9.09 12.34 18.39
CA LYS A 83 -8.37 11.10 18.09
C LYS A 83 -9.21 10.23 17.19
N TYR A 84 -8.62 9.67 16.14
CA TYR A 84 -9.31 8.78 15.21
C TYR A 84 -8.83 7.33 15.37
N LYS A 85 -9.74 6.38 15.09
CA LYS A 85 -9.39 4.98 14.90
C LYS A 85 -9.12 4.74 13.42
N TRP A 86 -7.86 4.47 13.09
CA TRP A 86 -7.41 4.30 11.71
C TRP A 86 -7.65 2.90 11.16
N SER A 87 -8.06 2.83 9.89
CA SER A 87 -8.42 1.60 9.19
C SER A 87 -7.19 0.89 8.62
N SER A 88 -6.22 0.55 9.48
CA SER A 88 -5.08 -0.31 9.11
C SER A 88 -4.25 0.20 7.92
N PRO A 89 -3.52 1.33 8.03
CA PRO A 89 -2.76 1.87 6.91
C PRO A 89 -1.70 0.88 6.40
N ARG A 90 -1.36 1.02 5.12
CA ARG A 90 -0.43 0.14 4.42
C ARG A 90 0.75 0.91 3.82
N LEU A 91 1.92 0.27 3.85
CA LEU A 91 3.10 0.68 3.12
C LEU A 91 3.10 0.02 1.73
N MET A 92 3.39 0.78 0.68
CA MET A 92 3.67 0.23 -0.65
C MET A 92 5.14 0.45 -0.99
N ILE A 93 5.83 -0.57 -1.51
CA ILE A 93 7.21 -0.49 -2.00
C ILE A 93 7.22 -0.91 -3.46
N LEU A 94 7.63 -0.04 -4.36
CA LEU A 94 7.74 -0.30 -5.79
C LEU A 94 9.22 -0.30 -6.21
N CYS A 95 9.72 -1.47 -6.59
CA CYS A 95 11.09 -1.68 -7.06
C CYS A 95 11.18 -1.58 -8.59
N GLU A 96 12.39 -1.40 -9.13
CA GLU A 96 12.67 -1.19 -10.56
C GLU A 96 12.13 -2.29 -11.47
N ASP A 97 12.16 -3.54 -11.01
CA ASP A 97 11.61 -4.68 -11.74
C ASP A 97 10.13 -4.93 -11.40
N GLY A 98 9.43 -3.99 -10.75
CA GLY A 98 8.03 -4.14 -10.39
C GLY A 98 7.08 -3.77 -11.54
N ASP A 99 5.93 -4.43 -11.61
CA ASP A 99 4.86 -4.03 -12.53
C ASP A 99 4.20 -2.72 -12.06
N ILE A 100 4.67 -1.60 -12.64
CA ILE A 100 4.16 -0.25 -12.36
C ILE A 100 2.67 -0.11 -12.66
N ASN A 101 2.12 -0.80 -13.67
CA ASN A 101 0.73 -0.62 -14.07
C ASN A 101 -0.20 -1.23 -13.04
N CYS A 102 0.14 -2.43 -12.57
CA CYS A 102 -0.63 -3.14 -11.57
C CYS A 102 -0.48 -2.49 -10.19
N ALA A 103 0.73 -2.07 -9.80
CA ALA A 103 0.95 -1.30 -8.58
C ALA A 103 0.13 -0.01 -8.57
N MET A 104 0.18 0.73 -9.67
CA MET A 104 -0.55 2.00 -9.83
C MET A 104 -2.06 1.80 -9.80
N HIS A 105 -2.60 0.72 -10.38
CA HIS A 105 -4.04 0.45 -10.31
C HIS A 105 -4.56 0.44 -8.86
N TYR A 106 -3.89 -0.28 -7.96
CA TYR A 106 -4.26 -0.32 -6.54
C TYR A 106 -3.90 0.96 -5.79
N LEU A 107 -2.82 1.64 -6.18
CA LEU A 107 -2.47 2.94 -5.62
C LEU A 107 -3.54 3.99 -5.95
N MET A 108 -4.08 4.00 -7.16
CA MET A 108 -5.14 4.93 -7.57
C MET A 108 -6.37 4.80 -6.69
N GLU A 109 -6.75 3.60 -6.30
CA GLU A 109 -7.85 3.40 -5.36
C GLU A 109 -7.56 4.02 -4.00
N SER A 110 -6.33 3.90 -3.51
CA SER A 110 -5.91 4.50 -2.24
C SER A 110 -5.83 6.02 -2.34
N LEU A 111 -5.42 6.57 -3.48
CA LEU A 111 -5.37 8.02 -3.71
C LEU A 111 -6.77 8.65 -3.68
N HIS A 112 -7.76 7.97 -4.28
CA HIS A 112 -9.13 8.47 -4.30
C HIS A 112 -9.93 8.15 -3.03
N ASP A 113 -9.46 7.22 -2.20
CA ASP A 113 -10.05 6.86 -0.91
C ASP A 113 -8.98 6.60 0.16
N PRO A 114 -8.24 7.64 0.59
CA PRO A 114 -7.05 7.51 1.45
C PRO A 114 -7.37 7.08 2.89
N PHE A 115 -8.65 7.12 3.28
CA PHE A 115 -9.12 6.66 4.59
C PHE A 115 -9.66 5.23 4.57
N ALA A 116 -9.70 4.60 3.39
CA ALA A 116 -10.19 3.25 3.25
C ALA A 116 -9.39 2.23 4.07
N PRO A 117 -10.02 1.11 4.46
CA PRO A 117 -9.32 -0.02 5.01
C PRO A 117 -8.18 -0.47 4.12
N ASN A 118 -6.98 -0.55 4.70
CA ASN A 118 -5.76 -0.96 4.00
C ASN A 118 -5.32 -0.04 2.85
N ALA A 119 -5.79 1.22 2.82
CA ALA A 119 -5.27 2.22 1.90
C ALA A 119 -3.76 2.39 2.06
N VAL A 120 -3.07 2.60 0.94
CA VAL A 120 -1.68 3.04 0.96
C VAL A 120 -1.61 4.41 1.61
N ALA A 121 -0.82 4.53 2.67
CA ALA A 121 -0.51 5.82 3.28
C ALA A 121 0.87 6.31 2.85
N THR A 122 1.83 5.40 2.68
CA THR A 122 3.20 5.73 2.24
C THR A 122 3.62 4.85 1.07
N LEU A 123 4.22 5.47 0.06
CA LEU A 123 4.85 4.83 -1.08
C LEU A 123 6.38 5.04 -1.01
N LEU A 124 7.13 3.94 -1.01
CA LEU A 124 8.56 3.95 -1.30
C LEU A 124 8.75 3.56 -2.76
N LEU A 125 9.34 4.44 -3.56
CA LEU A 125 9.52 4.26 -4.99
C LEU A 125 11.01 4.18 -5.33
N GLN A 126 11.41 3.21 -6.15
CA GLN A 126 12.78 3.18 -6.64
C GLN A 126 13.04 4.37 -7.56
N GLU A 127 14.09 5.14 -7.29
CA GLU A 127 14.37 6.43 -7.95
C GLU A 127 14.38 6.34 -9.48
N SER A 128 14.87 5.23 -10.05
CA SER A 128 14.91 4.98 -11.49
C SER A 128 13.53 4.96 -12.16
N MET A 129 12.46 4.77 -11.39
CA MET A 129 11.08 4.73 -11.89
C MET A 129 10.34 6.06 -11.74
N LEU A 130 10.93 7.06 -11.06
CA LEU A 130 10.21 8.26 -10.64
C LEU A 130 9.55 8.99 -11.83
N GLU A 131 10.32 9.27 -12.87
CA GLU A 131 9.83 10.02 -14.03
C GLU A 131 8.69 9.28 -14.74
N GLU A 132 8.86 7.97 -15.00
CA GLU A 132 7.82 7.14 -15.61
C GLU A 132 6.56 7.06 -14.74
N PHE A 133 6.73 6.97 -13.42
CA PHE A 133 5.65 6.90 -12.46
C PHE A 133 4.82 8.19 -12.45
N VAL A 134 5.47 9.35 -12.30
CA VAL A 134 4.79 10.65 -12.27
C VAL A 134 4.04 10.91 -13.57
N ASN A 135 4.69 10.68 -14.71
CA ASN A 135 4.10 10.88 -16.03
C ASN A 135 2.83 10.03 -16.27
N ARG A 136 2.74 8.84 -15.66
CA ARG A 136 1.54 7.99 -15.78
C ARG A 136 0.46 8.33 -14.76
N LEU A 137 0.82 8.98 -13.67
CA LEU A 137 -0.06 9.26 -12.54
C LEU A 137 -0.92 10.51 -12.77
N GLU A 138 -0.31 11.62 -13.20
CA GLU A 138 -0.93 12.95 -13.21
C GLU A 138 -2.28 12.99 -13.95
N ASP A 139 -2.36 12.35 -15.11
CA ASP A 139 -3.57 12.33 -15.95
C ASP A 139 -4.69 11.41 -15.41
N ARG A 140 -4.41 10.64 -14.36
CA ARG A 140 -5.36 9.68 -13.76
C ARG A 140 -5.99 10.20 -12.47
N LEU A 141 -5.49 11.32 -11.91
CA LEU A 141 -5.99 11.89 -10.68
C LEU A 141 -7.30 12.64 -10.94
N GLN A 142 -8.40 12.09 -10.43
CA GLN A 142 -9.74 12.65 -10.51
C GLN A 142 -10.12 13.32 -9.20
N GLU A 143 -11.11 14.21 -9.23
CA GLU A 143 -11.60 14.90 -8.04
C GLU A 143 -12.02 13.91 -6.94
N LEU A 144 -11.57 14.19 -5.72
CA LEU A 144 -11.95 13.46 -4.52
C LEU A 144 -13.45 13.61 -4.26
N ARG A 145 -14.03 12.56 -3.68
CA ARG A 145 -15.41 12.63 -3.19
C ARG A 145 -15.53 13.73 -2.13
N PRO A 146 -16.64 14.49 -2.09
CA PRO A 146 -16.81 15.61 -1.16
C PRO A 146 -16.60 15.24 0.31
N GLU A 147 -16.92 14.01 0.70
CA GLU A 147 -16.73 13.49 2.05
C GLU A 147 -15.26 13.43 2.45
N ILE A 148 -14.36 13.18 1.49
CA ILE A 148 -12.91 13.12 1.70
C ILE A 148 -12.32 14.52 1.59
N ALA A 149 -12.68 15.27 0.54
CA ALA A 149 -12.16 16.62 0.28
C ALA A 149 -12.49 17.60 1.41
N ASN A 150 -13.64 17.44 2.09
CA ASN A 150 -14.04 18.26 3.21
C ASN A 150 -13.69 17.66 4.58
N HIS A 151 -12.98 16.52 4.62
CA HIS A 151 -12.62 15.89 5.88
C HIS A 151 -11.63 16.77 6.68
N PRO A 152 -11.86 17.03 7.98
CA PRO A 152 -11.01 17.95 8.77
C PRO A 152 -9.51 17.59 8.76
N VAL A 153 -9.19 16.29 8.77
CA VAL A 153 -7.80 15.80 8.70
C VAL A 153 -7.15 16.18 7.37
N TYR A 154 -7.88 16.03 6.27
CA TYR A 154 -7.37 16.37 4.94
C TYR A 154 -7.19 17.88 4.79
N LEU A 155 -8.17 18.69 5.23
CA LEU A 155 -8.06 20.15 5.23
C LEU A 155 -6.88 20.66 6.08
N THR A 156 -6.67 20.07 7.26
CA THR A 156 -5.51 20.39 8.12
C THR A 156 -4.21 20.07 7.39
N THR A 157 -4.17 18.92 6.71
CA THR A 157 -3.00 18.49 5.93
C THR A 157 -2.71 19.45 4.77
N LEU A 158 -3.73 19.90 4.03
CA LEU A 158 -3.56 20.91 2.98
C LEU A 158 -2.93 22.20 3.52
N SER A 159 -3.40 22.68 4.68
CA SER A 159 -2.82 23.87 5.31
C SER A 159 -1.34 23.66 5.70
N ARG A 160 -1.00 22.48 6.22
CA ARG A 160 0.39 22.13 6.56
C ARG A 160 1.29 22.01 5.32
N VAL A 161 0.78 21.43 4.23
CA VAL A 161 1.48 21.34 2.95
C VAL A 161 1.85 22.73 2.43
N GLU A 162 0.92 23.70 2.49
CA GLU A 162 1.18 25.08 2.08
C GLU A 162 2.21 25.77 2.98
N GLN A 163 2.12 25.58 4.30
CA GLN A 163 3.06 26.14 5.27
C GLN A 163 4.48 25.61 5.08
N LEU A 164 4.62 24.31 4.86
CA LEU A 164 5.90 23.64 4.66
C LEU A 164 6.45 23.83 3.24
N LYS A 165 5.63 24.34 2.31
CA LYS A 165 5.93 24.42 0.88
C LYS A 165 6.37 23.07 0.32
N ALA A 166 5.67 22.02 0.73
CA ALA A 166 6.00 20.67 0.33
C ALA A 166 5.82 20.50 -1.18
N GLU A 167 6.70 19.72 -1.80
CA GLU A 167 6.56 19.33 -3.20
C GLU A 167 5.45 18.27 -3.31
N THR A 168 4.53 18.46 -4.25
CA THR A 168 3.31 17.64 -4.35
C THR A 168 3.03 17.20 -5.77
N ILE A 169 2.52 15.98 -5.92
CA ILE A 169 1.85 15.53 -7.14
C ILE A 169 0.35 15.68 -6.94
N VAL A 170 -0.31 16.41 -7.83
CA VAL A 170 -1.75 16.64 -7.89
C VAL A 170 -2.23 16.50 -9.33
N SER A 171 -3.54 16.49 -9.56
CA SER A 171 -4.09 16.42 -10.92
C SER A 171 -3.59 17.57 -11.79
N SER A 172 -3.18 17.24 -13.02
CA SER A 172 -2.82 18.21 -14.07
C SER A 172 -4.07 18.87 -14.69
N SER A 173 -5.26 18.30 -14.44
CA SER A 173 -6.51 18.76 -15.03
C SER A 173 -7.00 20.08 -14.43
N LYS A 174 -7.37 21.03 -15.30
CA LYS A 174 -8.00 22.29 -14.90
C LYS A 174 -9.39 22.11 -14.29
N THR A 175 -10.02 20.95 -14.47
CA THR A 175 -11.37 20.67 -13.95
C THR A 175 -11.35 20.19 -12.51
N VAL A 176 -10.20 19.79 -11.98
CA VAL A 176 -10.06 19.27 -10.61
C VAL A 176 -9.52 20.40 -9.73
N PRO A 177 -10.32 20.92 -8.77
CA PRO A 177 -9.83 21.91 -7.83
C PRO A 177 -8.65 21.35 -7.02
N ARG A 178 -7.60 22.16 -6.80
CA ARG A 178 -6.41 21.70 -6.06
C ARG A 178 -6.74 21.19 -4.65
N ASN A 179 -7.71 21.83 -3.98
CA ASN A 179 -8.20 21.47 -2.65
C ASN A 179 -9.12 20.23 -2.63
N ALA A 180 -9.45 19.68 -3.80
CA ALA A 180 -10.20 18.43 -3.94
C ALA A 180 -9.42 17.41 -4.80
N SER A 181 -8.14 17.67 -5.07
CA SER A 181 -7.30 16.73 -5.81
C SER A 181 -6.71 15.68 -4.87
N PRO A 182 -6.71 14.39 -5.25
CA PRO A 182 -5.82 13.41 -4.64
C PRO A 182 -4.39 13.96 -4.68
N MET A 183 -3.64 13.74 -3.60
CA MET A 183 -2.35 14.36 -3.40
C MET A 183 -1.32 13.35 -2.92
N MET A 184 -0.16 13.37 -3.59
CA MET A 184 1.06 12.76 -3.06
C MET A 184 2.03 13.85 -2.64
N ILE A 185 2.78 13.62 -1.56
CA ILE A 185 3.74 14.58 -1.03
C ILE A 185 5.13 13.96 -0.98
N PHE A 186 6.11 14.65 -1.55
CA PHE A 186 7.49 14.16 -1.59
C PHE A 186 8.24 14.39 -0.28
N ASP A 187 8.98 13.37 0.17
CA ASP A 187 10.03 13.46 1.18
C ASP A 187 9.62 14.02 2.55
N PHE A 188 8.33 13.94 2.88
CA PHE A 188 7.79 14.21 4.21
C PHE A 188 7.15 12.96 4.81
N SER A 189 7.43 12.71 6.10
CA SER A 189 6.73 11.69 6.88
C SER A 189 5.36 12.18 7.37
N HIS A 190 4.47 11.26 7.72
CA HIS A 190 3.10 11.63 8.14
C HIS A 190 3.06 12.52 9.40
N ASN A 191 4.05 12.41 10.29
CA ASN A 191 4.16 13.23 11.50
C ASN A 191 4.26 14.74 11.26
N TYR A 192 4.64 15.18 10.05
CA TYR A 192 4.63 16.60 9.69
C TYR A 192 3.20 17.13 9.44
N PHE A 193 2.25 16.24 9.17
CA PHE A 193 0.89 16.58 8.78
C PHE A 193 -0.16 16.23 9.84
N GLY A 194 0.07 15.18 10.63
CA GLY A 194 -0.81 14.78 11.72
C GLY A 194 -0.44 13.44 12.33
N ASP A 195 -1.26 12.97 13.27
CA ASP A 195 -1.17 11.63 13.84
C ASP A 195 -1.99 10.65 12.98
N GLY A 196 -1.34 9.67 12.36
CA GLY A 196 -2.00 8.68 11.50
C GLY A 196 -2.10 9.06 10.01
N PRO A 197 -2.97 8.38 9.24
CA PRO A 197 -3.24 8.70 7.84
C PRO A 197 -3.89 10.08 7.68
N THR A 198 -3.27 10.90 6.84
CA THR A 198 -3.55 12.35 6.74
C THR A 198 -4.44 12.71 5.54
N GLY A 199 -5.03 11.72 4.88
CA GLY A 199 -5.84 11.92 3.65
C GLY A 199 -4.99 12.18 2.40
N VAL A 200 -3.68 12.01 2.49
CA VAL A 200 -2.69 12.14 1.42
C VAL A 200 -1.76 10.94 1.48
N ILE A 201 -1.04 10.67 0.39
CA ILE A 201 -0.01 9.63 0.36
C ILE A 201 1.37 10.28 0.41
N THR A 202 2.23 9.86 1.33
CA THR A 202 3.64 10.30 1.32
C THR A 202 4.44 9.46 0.34
N LEU A 203 5.33 10.11 -0.42
CA LEU A 203 6.18 9.49 -1.44
C LEU A 203 7.64 9.73 -1.07
N HIS A 204 8.40 8.65 -0.95
CA HIS A 204 9.85 8.70 -0.78
C HIS A 204 10.54 7.91 -1.87
N THR A 205 11.65 8.44 -2.37
CA THR A 205 12.47 7.70 -3.33
C THR A 205 13.62 6.97 -2.64
N PHE A 206 14.00 5.82 -3.16
CA PHE A 206 15.15 5.06 -2.68
C PHE A 206 16.01 4.53 -3.83
N ARG A 207 17.33 4.40 -3.58
CA ARG A 207 18.28 3.83 -4.54
C ARG A 207 18.60 2.38 -4.26
N THR A 208 18.67 2.03 -2.97
CA THR A 208 18.99 0.67 -2.52
C THR A 208 17.96 0.17 -1.52
N ILE A 209 17.88 -1.16 -1.36
CA ILE A 209 17.06 -1.80 -0.32
C ILE A 209 17.42 -1.24 1.08
N LYS A 210 18.70 -0.95 1.32
CA LYS A 210 19.15 -0.34 2.58
C LYS A 210 18.51 1.03 2.81
N ASP A 211 18.39 1.85 1.77
CA ASP A 211 17.75 3.16 1.86
C ASP A 211 16.26 3.02 2.13
N ALA A 212 15.58 2.09 1.45
CA ALA A 212 14.16 1.79 1.70
C ALA A 212 13.89 1.40 3.17
N LEU A 213 14.78 0.60 3.77
CA LEU A 213 14.68 0.22 5.19
C LEU A 213 14.89 1.43 6.12
N GLN A 214 15.81 2.33 5.77
CA GLN A 214 16.03 3.55 6.56
C GLN A 214 14.84 4.51 6.47
N LEU A 215 14.24 4.65 5.29
CA LEU A 215 13.04 5.46 5.08
C LEU A 215 11.86 4.88 5.88
N GLN A 216 11.63 3.57 5.78
CA GLN A 216 10.59 2.90 6.56
C GLN A 216 10.79 3.08 8.07
N ALA A 217 12.03 3.03 8.56
CA ALA A 217 12.33 3.21 9.98
C ALA A 217 12.14 4.65 10.48
N ARG A 218 12.16 5.65 9.58
CA ARG A 218 11.88 7.05 9.91
C ARG A 218 10.38 7.35 9.96
N GLU A 219 9.58 6.51 9.31
CA GLU A 219 8.13 6.70 9.24
C GLU A 219 7.48 6.26 10.56
N PRO A 220 6.87 7.19 11.32
CA PRO A 220 6.27 6.87 12.61
C PRO A 220 4.89 6.20 12.48
N LEU A 221 4.31 6.18 11.27
CA LEU A 221 3.01 5.59 11.02
C LEU A 221 3.03 4.08 11.28
N ALA A 222 2.10 3.60 12.10
CA ALA A 222 1.95 2.19 12.42
C ALA A 222 1.25 1.44 11.28
N PHE A 223 2.00 1.02 10.26
CA PHE A 223 1.44 0.19 9.19
C PHE A 223 1.13 -1.22 9.66
N THR A 224 0.03 -1.76 9.16
CA THR A 224 -0.42 -3.13 9.46
C THR A 224 0.12 -4.17 8.49
N SER A 225 0.43 -3.73 7.27
CA SER A 225 0.88 -4.58 6.17
C SER A 225 1.75 -3.80 5.20
N VAL A 226 2.50 -4.54 4.38
CA VAL A 226 3.27 -3.98 3.28
C VAL A 226 2.95 -4.70 1.97
N SER A 227 2.77 -3.93 0.90
CA SER A 227 2.69 -4.43 -0.48
C SER A 227 4.01 -4.14 -1.20
N ILE A 228 4.67 -5.17 -1.71
CA ILE A 228 5.98 -5.08 -2.37
C ILE A 228 5.81 -5.49 -3.82
N TRP A 229 6.17 -4.59 -4.74
CA TRP A 229 6.07 -4.79 -6.18
C TRP A 229 7.48 -4.99 -6.76
N ASN A 230 7.81 -6.24 -7.07
CA ASN A 230 9.08 -6.66 -7.64
C ASN A 230 8.92 -8.05 -8.30
N GLU A 231 9.24 -8.17 -9.59
CA GLU A 231 9.21 -9.45 -10.30
C GLU A 231 10.29 -10.44 -9.81
N LYS A 232 11.39 -9.94 -9.22
CA LYS A 232 12.44 -10.78 -8.63
C LYS A 232 12.03 -11.17 -7.21
N LEU A 233 11.36 -12.32 -7.08
CA LEU A 233 10.88 -12.83 -5.79
C LEU A 233 11.98 -12.91 -4.72
N GLY A 234 13.21 -13.29 -5.09
CA GLY A 234 14.35 -13.30 -4.16
C GLY A 234 14.66 -11.94 -3.53
N ALA A 235 14.58 -10.85 -4.32
CA ALA A 235 14.75 -9.49 -3.83
C ALA A 235 13.57 -9.05 -2.94
N ALA A 236 12.35 -9.44 -3.28
CA ALA A 236 11.19 -9.21 -2.44
C ALA A 236 11.33 -9.91 -1.07
N TYR A 237 11.81 -11.16 -1.04
CA TYR A 237 12.09 -11.86 0.22
C TYR A 237 13.25 -11.25 1.03
N GLU A 238 14.17 -10.51 0.39
CA GLU A 238 15.19 -9.75 1.10
C GLU A 238 14.57 -8.65 1.98
N LEU A 239 13.55 -7.96 1.45
CA LEU A 239 12.73 -6.99 2.18
C LEU A 239 11.89 -7.68 3.25
N VAL A 240 11.23 -8.81 2.92
CA VAL A 240 10.48 -9.62 3.90
C VAL A 240 11.34 -9.97 5.09
N ALA A 241 12.59 -10.37 4.89
CA ALA A 241 13.51 -10.74 5.96
C ALA A 241 13.83 -9.57 6.91
N ARG A 242 13.97 -8.35 6.38
CA ARG A 242 14.50 -7.19 7.12
C ARG A 242 13.41 -6.28 7.70
N LEU A 243 12.26 -6.18 7.04
CA LEU A 243 11.15 -5.37 7.50
C LEU A 243 10.41 -6.00 8.69
N ASN A 244 9.82 -5.15 9.52
CA ASN A 244 9.11 -5.57 10.71
C ASN A 244 7.59 -5.51 10.56
N PHE A 245 7.06 -6.17 9.52
CA PHE A 245 5.62 -6.35 9.34
C PHE A 245 5.20 -7.78 9.65
N GLU A 246 3.92 -7.96 9.95
CA GLU A 246 3.32 -9.29 10.08
C GLU A 246 2.80 -9.79 8.73
N ILE A 247 2.30 -8.90 7.88
CA ILE A 247 1.66 -9.24 6.60
C ILE A 247 2.45 -8.62 5.45
N PHE A 248 2.90 -9.48 4.54
CA PHE A 248 3.59 -9.12 3.29
C PHE A 248 2.78 -9.59 2.09
N LEU A 249 2.50 -8.67 1.18
CA LEU A 249 1.79 -8.91 -0.06
C LEU A 249 2.76 -8.64 -1.22
N LEU A 250 3.25 -9.67 -1.90
CA LEU A 250 4.19 -9.52 -3.00
C LEU A 250 3.41 -9.54 -4.32
N ASN A 251 3.56 -8.49 -5.14
CA ASN A 251 2.86 -8.30 -6.41
C ASN A 251 1.33 -8.46 -6.29
N CYS A 252 0.77 -8.07 -5.14
CA CYS A 252 -0.66 -8.12 -4.85
C CYS A 252 -1.05 -7.12 -3.77
N PHE A 253 -2.36 -6.88 -3.61
CA PHE A 253 -2.87 -5.82 -2.73
C PHE A 253 -4.14 -6.18 -1.95
N TYR A 254 -5.16 -6.72 -2.62
CA TYR A 254 -6.41 -7.17 -1.99
C TYR A 254 -6.49 -8.69 -1.98
N VAL A 255 -6.00 -9.32 -0.91
CA VAL A 255 -6.01 -10.78 -0.79
C VAL A 255 -6.69 -11.22 0.50
N ASN A 256 -7.53 -12.24 0.43
CA ASN A 256 -8.16 -12.84 1.60
C ASN A 256 -7.12 -13.68 2.37
N LEU A 257 -6.90 -13.36 3.65
CA LEU A 257 -5.95 -14.08 4.52
C LEU A 257 -6.55 -15.28 5.25
N ASP A 258 -7.86 -15.54 5.13
CA ASP A 258 -8.52 -16.70 5.73
C ASP A 258 -7.82 -18.04 5.43
N PRO A 259 -7.28 -18.30 4.22
CA PRO A 259 -6.64 -19.57 3.91
C PRO A 259 -5.43 -19.91 4.79
N ILE A 260 -4.75 -18.90 5.36
CA ILE A 260 -3.51 -19.05 6.14
C ILE A 260 -3.67 -18.59 7.59
N GLY A 261 -4.72 -17.84 7.91
CA GLY A 261 -5.03 -17.32 9.24
C GLY A 261 -4.90 -18.34 10.38
N PRO A 262 -5.52 -19.55 10.27
CA PRO A 262 -5.42 -20.56 11.33
C PRO A 262 -3.98 -20.98 11.64
N ALA A 263 -3.13 -21.14 10.61
CA ALA A 263 -1.72 -21.50 10.79
C ALA A 263 -0.92 -20.36 11.43
N PHE A 264 -1.19 -19.11 11.02
CA PHE A 264 -0.56 -17.94 11.61
C PHE A 264 -0.90 -17.79 13.10
N VAL A 265 -2.17 -17.90 13.47
CA VAL A 265 -2.64 -17.82 14.88
C VAL A 265 -2.10 -18.97 15.72
N ALA A 266 -2.01 -20.18 15.15
CA ALA A 266 -1.42 -21.34 15.82
C ALA A 266 0.12 -21.28 15.91
N ASN A 267 0.76 -20.21 15.44
CA ASN A 267 2.21 -20.06 15.37
C ASN A 267 2.90 -21.23 14.63
N MET A 268 2.27 -21.71 13.56
CA MET A 268 2.73 -22.84 12.75
C MET A 268 3.30 -22.35 11.42
N ASN A 269 4.40 -22.96 10.98
CA ASN A 269 4.87 -22.79 9.61
C ASN A 269 3.95 -23.57 8.67
N SER A 270 3.45 -22.93 7.63
CA SER A 270 2.53 -23.54 6.68
C SER A 270 2.64 -22.83 5.35
N ALA A 271 2.50 -23.59 4.26
CA ALA A 271 2.37 -23.04 2.91
C ALA A 271 1.13 -23.66 2.26
N LYS A 272 0.33 -22.84 1.59
CA LYS A 272 -0.91 -23.25 0.94
C LYS A 272 -1.12 -22.46 -0.34
N VAL A 273 -1.67 -23.10 -1.36
CA VAL A 273 -2.17 -22.41 -2.56
C VAL A 273 -3.69 -22.40 -2.52
N SER A 274 -4.31 -21.23 -2.72
CA SER A 274 -5.77 -21.07 -2.75
C SER A 274 -6.14 -19.85 -3.61
N GLN A 275 -7.14 -20.00 -4.48
CA GLN A 275 -7.60 -18.91 -5.36
C GLN A 275 -6.45 -18.21 -6.10
N ASP A 276 -5.54 -18.98 -6.69
CA ASP A 276 -4.40 -18.48 -7.47
C ASP A 276 -3.35 -17.68 -6.68
N TYR A 277 -3.42 -17.71 -5.34
CA TYR A 277 -2.41 -17.15 -4.44
C TYR A 277 -1.69 -18.23 -3.66
N HIS A 278 -0.37 -18.04 -3.52
CA HIS A 278 0.48 -18.76 -2.58
C HIS A 278 0.46 -17.99 -1.28
N TYR A 279 0.14 -18.68 -0.20
CA TYR A 279 0.17 -18.19 1.16
C TYR A 279 1.22 -18.96 1.92
N GLU A 280 2.08 -18.24 2.61
CA GLU A 280 3.03 -18.82 3.53
C GLU A 280 2.92 -18.13 4.88
N SER A 281 2.90 -18.91 5.95
CA SER A 281 3.22 -18.43 7.28
C SER A 281 4.61 -18.95 7.62
N MET A 282 5.55 -18.06 7.97
CA MET A 282 6.87 -18.45 8.52
C MET A 282 7.28 -17.65 9.78
N THR A 283 8.13 -18.24 10.65
CA THR A 283 8.81 -17.48 11.73
C THR A 283 10.15 -16.96 11.23
N PHE A 284 10.16 -15.68 10.89
CA PHE A 284 11.28 -14.82 10.53
C PHE A 284 12.06 -14.23 11.73
N ASN A 285 13.26 -14.66 12.14
CA ASN A 285 13.99 -14.01 13.26
C ASN A 285 13.13 -13.82 14.54
N LYS A 286 12.47 -14.90 15.00
CA LYS A 286 11.49 -14.91 16.11
C LYS A 286 10.22 -14.08 15.89
N LYS A 287 10.01 -13.54 14.70
CA LYS A 287 8.80 -12.79 14.33
C LYS A 287 7.92 -13.61 13.41
N ARG A 288 6.63 -13.63 13.70
CA ARG A 288 5.64 -14.32 12.89
C ARG A 288 5.32 -13.49 11.65
N LYS A 289 5.33 -14.11 10.48
CA LYS A 289 5.07 -13.43 9.21
C LYS A 289 4.12 -14.26 8.35
N VAL A 290 3.25 -13.57 7.63
CA VAL A 290 2.47 -14.06 6.49
C VAL A 290 3.05 -13.43 5.24
N VAL A 291 3.32 -14.24 4.23
CA VAL A 291 3.70 -13.79 2.89
C VAL A 291 2.66 -14.34 1.92
N VAL A 292 2.13 -13.46 1.07
CA VAL A 292 1.18 -13.83 0.04
C VAL A 292 1.67 -13.31 -1.31
N HIS A 293 1.60 -14.13 -2.34
CA HIS A 293 1.93 -13.71 -3.70
C HIS A 293 1.14 -14.53 -4.72
N PRO A 294 0.85 -13.98 -5.91
CA PRO A 294 0.15 -14.75 -6.94
C PRO A 294 1.00 -15.96 -7.36
N VAL A 295 0.34 -17.07 -7.65
CA VAL A 295 0.98 -18.27 -8.19
C VAL A 295 0.83 -18.23 -9.71
N ALA A 296 1.95 -18.24 -10.42
CA ALA A 296 1.96 -18.33 -11.89
C ALA A 296 1.39 -19.67 -12.43
N THR A 297 0.90 -20.59 -11.58
CA THR A 297 0.67 -22.00 -11.95
C THR A 297 -0.75 -22.37 -12.38
N THR A 298 -1.69 -21.44 -12.56
CA THR A 298 -2.97 -21.78 -13.24
C THR A 298 -2.75 -22.28 -14.68
N TRP A 299 -1.61 -21.98 -15.29
CA TRP A 299 -1.23 -22.52 -16.59
C TRP A 299 -0.82 -23.99 -16.57
N GLY A 300 -0.37 -24.57 -15.45
CA GLY A 300 -0.06 -26.00 -15.39
C GLY A 300 -1.30 -26.89 -15.51
N GLN A 301 -2.46 -26.38 -15.10
CA GLN A 301 -3.75 -27.08 -15.18
C GLN A 301 -4.49 -26.75 -16.49
N LYS A 302 -4.60 -25.47 -16.88
CA LYS A 302 -5.23 -25.10 -18.16
C LYS A 302 -4.42 -25.54 -19.39
N ALA A 303 -3.08 -25.58 -19.33
CA ALA A 303 -2.28 -26.14 -20.43
C ALA A 303 -2.36 -27.68 -20.50
N LYS A 304 -2.74 -28.37 -19.41
CA LYS A 304 -3.12 -29.80 -19.46
C LYS A 304 -4.51 -30.00 -20.06
N GLU A 305 -5.44 -29.09 -19.81
CA GLU A 305 -6.78 -29.11 -20.39
C GLU A 305 -6.81 -28.71 -21.88
N LEU A 306 -5.88 -27.86 -22.32
CA LEU A 306 -5.72 -27.42 -23.71
C LEU A 306 -4.81 -28.33 -24.56
N GLN A 307 -4.20 -29.37 -23.97
CA GLN A 307 -3.48 -30.38 -24.76
C GLN A 307 -4.51 -31.34 -25.40
N PRO A 308 -4.42 -31.61 -26.72
CA PRO A 308 -5.24 -32.67 -27.31
C PRO A 308 -4.91 -34.00 -26.61
N PRO A 309 -5.91 -34.89 -26.43
CA PRO A 309 -5.69 -36.16 -25.75
C PRO A 309 -4.55 -36.90 -26.44
N GLN A 310 -3.48 -37.20 -25.69
CA GLN A 310 -2.40 -38.00 -26.24
C GLN A 310 -2.94 -39.38 -26.59
N LEU A 311 -2.78 -39.77 -27.86
CA LEU A 311 -3.05 -41.12 -28.34
C LEU A 311 -2.26 -42.09 -27.48
N ARG A 312 -2.97 -42.90 -26.69
CA ARG A 312 -2.37 -44.03 -25.98
C ARG A 312 -1.69 -44.92 -27.01
N SER A 313 -0.37 -45.05 -26.92
CA SER A 313 0.36 -46.05 -27.68
C SER A 313 -0.16 -47.43 -27.28
N PHE A 314 -0.81 -48.11 -28.23
CA PHE A 314 -1.10 -49.52 -28.08
C PHE A 314 0.22 -50.27 -28.15
N ASN A 315 0.59 -50.95 -27.06
CA ASN A 315 1.63 -51.97 -27.10
C ASN A 315 1.13 -53.10 -28.01
N VAL A 316 1.67 -53.18 -29.22
CA VAL A 316 1.58 -54.39 -30.03
C VAL A 316 2.60 -55.37 -29.47
N VAL A 317 2.11 -56.35 -28.72
CA VAL A 317 2.86 -57.58 -28.44
C VAL A 317 2.82 -58.41 -29.72
N LEU A 318 3.96 -58.53 -30.41
CA LEU A 318 4.16 -59.54 -31.44
C LEU A 318 4.63 -60.83 -30.74
N LEU A 319 3.82 -61.88 -30.89
CA LEU A 319 4.18 -63.27 -30.61
C LEU A 319 5.10 -63.82 -31.71
#